data_AF-A0A429X109-F1
#
_entry.id   AF-A0A429X109-F1
#
_cell.length_a   1.000
_cell.length_b   1.000
_cell.length_c   1.000
_cell.angle_alpha   90.00
_cell.angle_beta   90.00
_cell.angle_gamma   90.00
#
_symmetry.space_group_name_H-M   'P 1'
#
loop_
_entity.id
_entity.type
_entity.pdbx_description
1 polymer ?
#
loop_
_entity_poly.entity_id
_entity_poly.type
_entity_poly.pdbx_seq_one_letter_code
_entity_poly.pdbx_strand_id
1 'polypeptide(L)'
;QYLVEVLVHNGKINIVAIFEQEITKEIKFIVTGYAIRLNVKDDFYNKLYNTVESIINDLKVTNAACHLEIRYVNGNWKLVEINPRISAGAMNRMIEEAFGINLVEETIRLYLGDEPNLIRKHEKH
;
A
#
# COMPACT_ATOMS: atom_id res chain seq x y z
N GLN A 1 4.94 -6.62 -10.49
CA GLN A 1 4.97 -5.23 -9.98
C GLN A 1 4.13 -5.21 -8.72
N TYR A 2 4.35 -4.30 -7.78
CA TYR A 2 3.59 -4.25 -6.54
C TYR A 2 2.94 -2.89 -6.34
N LEU A 3 1.74 -2.91 -5.75
CA LEU A 3 1.12 -1.73 -5.16
C LEU A 3 1.23 -1.83 -3.65
N VAL A 4 1.54 -0.71 -3.00
CA VAL A 4 1.60 -0.62 -1.55
C VAL A 4 0.71 0.52 -1.10
N GLU A 5 -0.32 0.19 -0.33
CA GLU A 5 -1.21 1.17 0.29
C GLU A 5 -0.67 1.50 1.67
N VAL A 6 -0.34 2.76 1.87
CA VAL A 6 0.26 3.28 3.10
C VAL A 6 -0.66 4.32 3.69
N LEU A 7 -0.83 4.31 5.01
CA LEU A 7 -1.45 5.41 5.74
C LEU A 7 -0.46 5.95 6.76
N VAL A 8 -0.06 7.21 6.57
CA VAL A 8 0.84 7.94 7.46
C VAL A 8 0.01 8.80 8.38
N HIS A 9 0.14 8.62 9.70
CA HIS A 9 -0.56 9.41 10.71
C HIS A 9 0.45 9.91 11.75
N ASN A 10 0.55 11.23 11.91
CA ASN A 10 1.54 11.89 12.77
C ASN A 10 2.98 11.38 12.54
N GLY A 11 3.34 11.17 11.27
CA GLY A 11 4.64 10.62 10.86
C GLY A 11 4.81 9.11 11.06
N LYS A 12 3.87 8.43 11.72
CA LYS A 12 3.89 6.97 11.84
C LYS A 12 3.43 6.32 10.53
N ILE A 13 4.28 5.49 9.96
CA ILE A 13 4.06 4.81 8.68
C ILE A 13 3.39 3.46 8.90
N ASN A 14 2.21 3.27 8.32
CA ASN A 14 1.48 2.01 8.39
C ASN A 14 1.27 1.47 6.96
N ILE A 15 1.88 0.34 6.62
CA ILE A 15 1.56 -0.39 5.39
C ILE A 15 0.25 -1.14 5.63
N VAL A 16 -0.82 -0.68 4.98
CA VAL A 16 -2.18 -1.23 5.11
C VAL A 16 -2.32 -2.51 4.28
N ALA A 17 -1.85 -2.47 3.03
CA ALA A 17 -1.95 -3.59 2.10
C ALA A 17 -0.81 -3.61 1.09
N ILE A 18 -0.46 -4.83 0.65
CA ILE A 18 0.50 -5.09 -0.42
C ILE A 18 -0.23 -5.90 -1.48
N PHE A 19 -0.26 -5.40 -2.72
CA PHE A 19 -0.80 -6.09 -3.87
C PHE A 19 0.31 -6.47 -4.84
N GLU A 20 0.24 -7.66 -5.40
CA GLU A 20 1.00 -8.03 -6.58
C GLU A 20 0.13 -7.81 -7.83
N GLN A 21 0.68 -7.13 -8.82
CA GLN A 21 0.05 -6.90 -10.11
C GLN A 21 0.53 -7.94 -11.13
N GLU A 22 -0.43 -8.59 -11.77
CA GLU A 22 -0.23 -9.37 -12.98
C GLU A 22 -0.24 -8.43 -14.19
N ILE A 23 0.83 -8.49 -14.98
CA ILE A 23 1.02 -7.63 -16.15
C ILE A 23 1.37 -8.48 -17.37
N THR A 24 0.76 -8.17 -18.51
CA THR A 24 1.19 -8.69 -19.81
C THR A 24 2.23 -7.75 -20.41
N LYS A 25 3.32 -8.30 -20.98
CA LYS A 25 4.47 -7.52 -21.48
C LYS A 25 4.56 -7.44 -22.99
N GLU A 26 3.62 -8.04 -23.71
CA GLU A 26 3.80 -8.35 -25.13
C GLU A 26 3.65 -7.12 -26.05
N ILE A 27 2.89 -6.09 -25.66
CA ILE A 27 2.69 -4.89 -26.51
C ILE A 27 2.55 -3.58 -25.68
N LYS A 28 1.90 -3.63 -24.51
CA LYS A 28 1.73 -2.52 -23.55
C LYS A 28 1.71 -3.07 -22.13
N PHE A 29 2.06 -2.25 -21.13
CA PHE A 29 1.89 -2.60 -19.71
C PHE A 29 0.39 -2.57 -19.35
N ILE A 30 -0.30 -3.67 -19.64
CA ILE A 30 -1.71 -3.84 -19.26
C ILE A 30 -1.74 -4.65 -17.97
N VAL A 31 -2.34 -4.07 -16.93
CA VAL A 31 -2.62 -4.78 -15.70
C VAL A 31 -3.83 -5.68 -15.94
N THR A 32 -3.62 -6.99 -15.80
CA THR A 32 -4.66 -8.01 -16.03
C THR A 32 -5.26 -8.54 -14.74
N GLY A 33 -4.61 -8.30 -13.60
CA GLY A 33 -5.06 -8.80 -12.31
C GLY A 33 -4.29 -8.21 -11.13
N TYR A 34 -4.90 -8.36 -9.96
CA TYR A 34 -4.33 -7.98 -8.67
C TYR A 34 -4.50 -9.13 -7.69
N ALA A 35 -3.46 -9.40 -6.91
CA ALA A 35 -3.52 -10.37 -5.82
C ALA A 35 -3.03 -9.71 -4.54
N ILE A 36 -3.83 -9.75 -3.49
CA ILE A 36 -3.39 -9.27 -2.17
C ILE A 36 -2.38 -10.28 -1.58
N ARG A 37 -1.40 -9.78 -0.84
CA ARG A 37 -0.38 -10.60 -0.20
C ARG A 37 -0.53 -10.52 1.32
N LEU A 38 -1.15 -11.55 1.91
CA LEU A 38 -1.37 -11.63 3.36
C LEU A 38 -0.09 -12.00 4.12
N ASN A 39 0.64 -13.01 3.64
CA ASN A 39 1.80 -13.60 4.30
C ASN A 39 3.07 -13.41 3.46
N VAL A 40 3.64 -12.20 3.50
CA VAL A 40 4.95 -11.94 2.91
C VAL A 40 6.05 -12.37 3.88
N LYS A 41 7.16 -12.90 3.35
CA LYS A 41 8.33 -13.28 4.17
C LYS A 41 8.92 -12.05 4.87
N ASP A 42 9.40 -12.20 6.10
CA ASP A 42 9.94 -11.10 6.90
C ASP A 42 11.04 -10.30 6.18
N ASP A 43 12.02 -10.96 5.55
CA ASP A 43 13.08 -10.27 4.79
C ASP A 43 12.52 -9.42 3.64
N PHE A 44 11.50 -9.94 2.95
CA PHE A 44 10.84 -9.22 1.86
C PHE A 44 10.08 -8.00 2.40
N TYR A 45 9.33 -8.18 3.49
CA TYR A 45 8.59 -7.11 4.15
C TYR A 45 9.52 -6.03 4.70
N ASN A 46 10.57 -6.40 5.43
CA ASN A 46 11.50 -5.45 6.04
C ASN A 46 12.21 -4.60 4.99
N LYS A 47 12.68 -5.21 3.89
CA LYS A 47 13.27 -4.45 2.77
C LYS A 47 12.26 -3.51 2.12
N LEU A 48 11.01 -3.95 1.98
CA LEU A 48 9.94 -3.11 1.44
C LEU A 48 9.66 -1.93 2.37
N TYR A 49 9.46 -2.21 3.67
CA TYR A 49 9.19 -1.21 4.70
C TYR A 49 10.29 -0.16 4.74
N ASN A 50 11.56 -0.55 4.80
CA ASN A 50 12.68 0.41 4.81
C ASN A 50 12.69 1.30 3.56
N THR A 51 12.29 0.76 2.40
CA THR A 51 12.19 1.54 1.17
C THR A 51 11.03 2.54 1.24
N VAL A 52 9.85 2.09 1.70
CA VAL A 52 8.68 2.95 1.91
C VAL A 52 9.00 4.04 2.93
N GLU A 53 9.64 3.70 4.04
CA GLU A 53 10.06 4.63 5.08
C GLU A 53 10.99 5.71 4.54
N SER A 54 12.03 5.33 3.80
CA SER A 54 12.93 6.29 3.14
C SER A 54 12.15 7.27 2.25
N ILE A 55 11.25 6.76 1.39
CA ILE A 55 10.47 7.59 0.45
C ILE A 55 9.56 8.56 1.20
N ILE A 56 8.81 8.08 2.19
CA ILE A 56 7.87 8.88 2.97
C ILE A 56 8.60 9.97 3.76
N ASN A 57 9.77 9.65 4.34
CA ASN A 57 10.61 10.61 5.04
C ASN A 57 11.21 11.66 4.10
N ASP A 58 11.71 11.26 2.93
CA ASP A 58 12.26 12.18 1.92
C ASP A 58 11.21 13.18 1.42
N LEU A 59 9.97 12.72 1.27
CA LEU A 59 8.83 13.55 0.89
C LEU A 59 8.20 14.33 2.06
N LYS A 60 8.66 14.10 3.29
CA LYS A 60 8.18 14.75 4.52
C LYS A 60 6.67 14.61 4.72
N VAL A 61 6.12 13.46 4.36
CA VAL A 61 4.69 13.18 4.53
C VAL A 61 4.41 12.89 6.01
N THR A 62 3.48 13.63 6.61
CA THR A 62 3.12 13.47 8.03
C THR A 62 1.71 12.92 8.23
N ASN A 63 0.76 13.29 7.37
CA ASN A 63 -0.64 12.87 7.43
C ASN A 63 -1.20 12.70 6.00
N ALA A 64 -1.18 11.48 5.48
CA ALA A 64 -1.78 11.15 4.19
C ALA A 64 -1.98 9.64 4.01
N ALA A 65 -2.98 9.27 3.21
CA ALA A 65 -2.97 8.00 2.52
C ALA A 65 -2.08 8.11 1.27
N CYS A 66 -1.23 7.12 1.02
CA CYS A 66 -0.35 7.07 -0.13
C CYS A 66 -0.47 5.74 -0.86
N HIS A 67 -0.69 5.84 -2.15
CA HIS A 67 -0.62 4.72 -3.10
C HIS A 67 0.74 4.72 -3.78
N LEU A 68 1.52 3.66 -3.56
CA LEU A 68 2.85 3.50 -4.17
C LEU A 68 2.82 2.39 -5.21
N GLU A 69 3.33 2.66 -6.40
CA GLU A 69 3.73 1.64 -7.35
C GLU A 69 5.23 1.36 -7.20
N ILE A 70 5.58 0.11 -6.92
CA ILE A 70 6.97 -0.29 -6.64
C ILE A 70 7.32 -1.60 -7.33
N ARG A 71 8.57 -1.73 -7.78
CA ARG A 71 9.08 -2.97 -8.40
C ARG A 71 10.20 -3.57 -7.57
N TYR A 72 10.15 -4.89 -7.44
CA TYR A 72 11.27 -5.67 -6.94
C TYR A 72 12.14 -6.10 -8.13
N VAL A 73 13.36 -5.58 -8.20
CA VAL A 73 14.31 -5.82 -9.29
C VAL A 73 15.65 -6.20 -8.70
N ASN A 74 16.17 -7.39 -9.04
CA ASN A 74 17.48 -7.87 -8.59
C ASN A 74 17.71 -7.73 -7.07
N GLY A 75 16.72 -8.13 -6.27
CA GLY A 75 16.80 -8.07 -4.81
C GLY A 75 16.53 -6.70 -4.18
N ASN A 76 16.17 -5.69 -4.98
CA ASN A 76 16.00 -4.32 -4.52
C ASN A 76 14.64 -3.76 -4.90
N TRP A 77 14.06 -2.95 -4.02
CA TRP A 77 12.84 -2.21 -4.29
C TRP A 77 13.13 -0.89 -4.99
N LYS A 78 12.35 -0.58 -6.03
CA LYS A 78 12.47 0.63 -6.85
C LYS A 78 11.11 1.28 -6.97
N LEU A 79 10.99 2.53 -6.52
CA LEU A 79 9.79 3.35 -6.70
C LEU A 79 9.57 3.60 -8.19
N VAL A 80 8.34 3.37 -8.64
CA VAL A 80 7.87 3.75 -9.98
C VAL A 80 7.06 5.03 -9.88
N GLU A 81 6.11 5.07 -8.95
CA GLU A 81 5.19 6.19 -8.75
C GLU A 81 4.72 6.24 -7.30
N ILE A 82 4.45 7.44 -6.79
CA ILE A 82 3.74 7.65 -5.52
C ILE A 82 2.66 8.72 -5.71
N ASN A 83 1.48 8.44 -5.18
CA ASN A 83 0.34 9.35 -5.17
C ASN A 83 -0.17 9.53 -3.74
N PRO A 84 -0.27 10.76 -3.20
CA PRO A 84 -0.80 11.02 -1.85
C PRO A 84 -2.34 10.97 -1.84
N ARG A 85 -2.89 9.84 -2.26
CA ARG A 85 -4.31 9.47 -2.21
C ARG A 85 -4.43 7.96 -2.09
N ILE A 86 -5.61 7.50 -1.72
CA ILE A 86 -5.98 6.09 -1.84
C ILE A 86 -5.97 5.63 -3.30
N SER A 87 -5.76 4.33 -3.49
CA SER A 87 -5.96 3.65 -4.77
C SER A 87 -7.41 3.79 -5.29
N ALA A 88 -7.57 3.68 -6.61
CA ALA A 88 -8.89 3.62 -7.26
C ALA A 88 -9.30 2.17 -7.55
N GLY A 89 -10.44 1.97 -8.21
CA GLY A 89 -10.86 0.64 -8.67
C GLY A 89 -11.18 -0.33 -7.52
N ALA A 90 -10.78 -1.60 -7.68
CA ALA A 90 -11.16 -2.66 -6.75
C ALA A 90 -10.34 -2.69 -5.45
N MET A 91 -9.21 -1.97 -5.38
CA MET A 91 -8.24 -2.11 -4.29
C MET A 91 -8.84 -1.81 -2.91
N ASN A 92 -9.58 -0.70 -2.74
CA ASN A 92 -10.22 -0.39 -1.45
C ASN A 92 -11.17 -1.51 -0.99
N ARG A 93 -11.92 -2.10 -1.92
CA ARG A 93 -12.82 -3.22 -1.60
C ARG A 93 -12.02 -4.47 -1.25
N MET A 94 -10.93 -4.75 -1.95
CA MET A 94 -10.05 -5.87 -1.61
C MET A 94 -9.43 -5.72 -0.21
N ILE A 95 -9.04 -4.52 0.20
CA ILE A 95 -8.55 -4.25 1.57
C ILE A 95 -9.65 -4.52 2.59
N GLU A 96 -10.86 -4.04 2.34
CA GLU A 96 -12.01 -4.24 3.23
C GLU A 96 -12.36 -5.73 3.37
N GLU A 97 -12.41 -6.47 2.25
CA GLU A 97 -12.72 -7.90 2.26
C GLU A 97 -11.59 -8.73 2.88
N ALA A 98 -10.33 -8.39 2.63
CA ALA A 98 -9.19 -9.15 3.14
C ALA A 98 -8.93 -8.90 4.63
N PHE A 99 -9.06 -7.64 5.08
CA PHE A 99 -8.61 -7.20 6.40
C PHE A 99 -9.72 -6.63 7.30
N GLY A 100 -10.89 -6.30 6.75
CA GLY A 100 -11.96 -5.60 7.48
C GLY A 100 -11.70 -4.11 7.71
N ILE A 101 -10.74 -3.55 6.97
CA ILE A 101 -10.33 -2.14 7.05
C ILE A 101 -10.98 -1.39 5.89
N ASN A 102 -11.83 -0.40 6.20
CA ASN A 102 -12.36 0.52 5.21
C ASN A 102 -11.40 1.71 5.08
N LEU A 103 -10.45 1.62 4.13
CA LEU A 103 -9.41 2.64 3.98
C LEU A 103 -9.98 4.04 3.64
N VAL A 104 -11.17 4.12 3.03
CA VAL A 104 -11.85 5.39 2.77
C VAL A 104 -12.27 6.05 4.09
N GLU A 105 -12.94 5.29 4.96
CA GLU A 105 -13.33 5.77 6.30
C GLU A 105 -12.10 6.22 7.11
N GLU A 106 -11.05 5.41 7.14
CA GLU A 106 -9.83 5.70 7.89
C GLU A 106 -9.07 6.92 7.34
N THR A 107 -9.13 7.14 6.04
CA THR A 107 -8.57 8.35 5.41
C THR A 107 -9.39 9.59 5.78
N ILE A 108 -10.71 9.50 5.86
CA ILE A 108 -11.58 10.61 6.31
C ILE A 108 -11.28 10.94 7.77
N ARG A 109 -11.20 9.92 8.65
CA ARG A 109 -10.83 10.09 10.07
C ARG A 109 -9.51 10.84 10.21
N LEU A 110 -8.47 10.40 9.49
CA LEU A 110 -7.17 11.07 9.44
C LEU A 110 -7.31 12.57 9.12
N TYR A 111 -8.07 12.93 8.08
CA TYR A 111 -8.22 14.33 7.68
C TYR A 111 -9.13 15.17 8.60
N LEU A 112 -9.96 14.51 9.42
CA LEU A 112 -10.71 15.17 10.51
C LEU A 112 -9.86 15.38 11.77
N GLY A 113 -8.64 14.82 11.80
CA GLY A 113 -7.75 14.86 12.96
C GLY A 113 -7.98 13.73 13.96
N ASP A 114 -8.81 12.73 13.62
CA ASP A 114 -9.04 11.54 14.42
C ASP A 114 -7.95 10.48 14.17
N GLU A 115 -7.71 9.62 15.17
CA GLU A 115 -6.81 8.48 15.01
C GLU A 115 -7.43 7.40 14.11
N PRO A 116 -6.77 7.00 13.01
CA PRO A 116 -7.25 5.92 12.15
C PRO A 116 -7.12 4.56 12.83
N ASN A 117 -8.15 3.72 12.72
CA ASN A 117 -8.17 2.36 13.20
C ASN A 117 -7.79 1.37 12.09
N LEU A 118 -6.50 1.02 12.05
CA LEU A 118 -5.94 0.06 11.08
C LEU A 118 -5.84 -1.37 11.63
N ILE A 119 -6.56 -1.68 12.72
CA ILE A 119 -6.57 -3.04 13.28
C ILE A 119 -7.34 -3.96 12.33
N ARG A 120 -6.66 -5.01 11.85
CA ARG A 120 -7.28 -6.05 11.02
C ARG A 120 -8.35 -6.76 11.84
N LYS A 121 -9.59 -6.78 11.34
CA LYS A 121 -10.72 -7.49 11.98
C LYS A 121 -10.71 -8.99 11.64
N HIS A 122 -10.12 -9.32 10.50
CA HIS A 122 -9.94 -10.68 10.01
C HIS A 122 -8.79 -10.69 9.00
N GLU A 123 -8.37 -11.89 8.59
CA GLU A 123 -7.48 -12.10 7.45
C GLU A 123 -8.10 -13.18 6.57
N LYS A 124 -8.62 -12.78 5.40
CA LYS A 124 -9.30 -13.68 4.46
C LYS A 124 -8.66 -13.59 3.07
N HIS A 125 -8.60 -14.74 2.41
CA HIS A 125 -8.10 -14.99 1.05
C HIS A 125 -6.59 -15.05 0.87
#